data_AF-A0A841CBT3-F1
#
_entry.id   AF-A0A841CBT3-F1
#
_cell.length_a   1.000
_cell.length_b   1.000
_cell.length_c   1.000
_cell.angle_alpha   90.00
_cell.angle_beta   90.00
_cell.angle_gamma   90.00
#
_symmetry.space_group_name_H-M   'P 1'
#
loop_
_entity.id
_entity.type
_entity.pdbx_description
1 polymer ?
#
loop_
_entity_poly.entity_id
_entity_poly.type
_entity_poly.pdbx_seq_one_letter_code
_entity_poly.pdbx_strand_id
1 'polypeptide(L)'
;MTIDHRAELNSVIYGLFRAPALDRDTAASMVEAMLAREYFVDGPEAYSRAITQALGQPDPVTADIEPPYGETEVRAFLQLVNEELDKAKPWA
;
A
#
# COMPACT_ATOMS: atom_id res chain seq x y z
N MET A 1 18.79 -3.01 -2.32
CA MET A 1 18.55 -3.09 -0.86
C MET A 1 17.35 -4.02 -0.69
N THR A 2 16.95 -4.43 0.51
CA THR A 2 15.72 -5.21 0.70
C THR A 2 14.71 -4.35 1.45
N ILE A 3 13.45 -4.37 1.00
CA ILE A 3 12.33 -3.80 1.75
C ILE A 3 12.09 -4.72 2.96
N ASP A 4 12.27 -4.19 4.17
CA ASP A 4 12.20 -4.99 5.40
C ASP A 4 10.77 -5.45 5.71
N HIS A 5 9.78 -4.62 5.37
CA HIS A 5 8.34 -4.89 5.53
C HIS A 5 7.70 -5.43 4.25
N ARG A 6 8.34 -6.43 3.64
CA ARG A 6 7.92 -6.96 2.35
C ARG A 6 6.55 -7.64 2.40
N ALA A 7 6.23 -8.34 3.49
CA ALA A 7 4.96 -9.07 3.60
C ALA A 7 3.75 -8.11 3.64
N GLU A 8 3.88 -7.02 4.38
CA GLU A 8 2.89 -5.96 4.50
C GLU A 8 2.73 -5.24 3.17
N LEU A 9 3.83 -4.87 2.51
CA LEU A 9 3.79 -4.29 1.18
C LEU A 9 3.10 -5.23 0.18
N ASN A 10 3.47 -6.51 0.17
CA ASN A 10 2.90 -7.51 -0.72
C ASN A 10 1.39 -7.70 -0.48
N SER A 11 0.90 -7.51 0.74
CA SER A 11 -0.55 -7.53 1.03
C SER A 11 -1.28 -6.36 0.35
N VAL A 12 -0.68 -5.17 0.35
CA VAL A 12 -1.19 -4.01 -0.39
C VAL A 12 -1.16 -4.25 -1.89
N ILE A 13 -0.05 -4.77 -2.42
CA ILE A 13 0.09 -5.09 -3.85
C ILE A 13 -0.92 -6.17 -4.28
N TYR A 14 -1.16 -7.17 -3.44
CA TYR A 14 -2.15 -8.20 -3.71
C TYR A 14 -3.57 -7.63 -3.83
N GLY A 15 -3.92 -6.62 -3.04
CA GLY A 15 -5.19 -5.89 -3.15
C GLY A 15 -5.43 -5.28 -4.54
N LEU A 16 -4.36 -4.95 -5.28
CA LEU A 16 -4.46 -4.33 -6.61
C LEU A 16 -5.07 -5.27 -7.66
N PHE A 17 -5.01 -6.60 -7.47
CA PHE A 17 -5.67 -7.55 -8.38
C PHE A 17 -7.19 -7.42 -8.41
N ARG A 18 -7.78 -6.76 -7.40
CA ARG A 18 -9.22 -6.51 -7.29
C ARG A 18 -9.55 -5.03 -7.30
N ALA A 19 -8.55 -4.16 -7.40
CA ALA A 19 -8.74 -2.72 -7.48
C ALA A 19 -9.40 -2.38 -8.82
N PRO A 20 -10.54 -1.66 -8.82
CA PRO A 20 -11.22 -1.25 -10.05
C PRO A 20 -10.44 -0.19 -10.83
N ALA A 21 -9.63 0.62 -10.14
CA ALA A 21 -8.75 1.64 -10.69
C ALA A 21 -7.61 1.96 -9.69
N LEU A 22 -6.58 2.68 -10.15
CA LEU A 22 -5.50 3.22 -9.31
C LEU A 22 -5.70 4.73 -9.07
N ASP A 23 -6.82 5.08 -8.43
CA ASP A 23 -7.20 6.46 -8.12
C ASP A 23 -7.33 6.71 -6.61
N ARG A 24 -7.61 7.96 -6.23
CA ARG A 24 -7.71 8.36 -4.83
C ARG A 24 -8.90 7.71 -4.11
N ASP A 25 -10.03 7.49 -4.79
CA ASP A 25 -11.21 6.85 -4.21
C ASP A 25 -10.92 5.40 -3.84
N THR A 26 -10.19 4.69 -4.72
CA THR A 26 -9.73 3.33 -4.43
C THR A 26 -8.68 3.30 -3.31
N ALA A 27 -7.77 4.28 -3.28
CA ALA A 27 -6.80 4.41 -2.18
C ALA A 27 -7.50 4.65 -0.84
N ALA A 28 -8.48 5.54 -0.79
CA ALA A 28 -9.27 5.81 0.42
C ALA A 28 -10.04 4.57 0.88
N SER A 29 -10.72 3.87 -0.04
CA SER A 29 -11.44 2.62 0.27
C SER A 29 -10.50 1.54 0.81
N MET A 30 -9.28 1.44 0.27
CA MET A 30 -8.26 0.52 0.76
C MET A 30 -7.82 0.89 2.19
N VAL A 31 -7.62 2.18 2.48
CA VAL A 31 -7.29 2.64 3.83
C VAL A 31 -8.42 2.35 4.80
N GLU A 32 -9.68 2.56 4.43
CA GLU A 32 -10.84 2.17 5.26
C GLU A 32 -10.81 0.68 5.62
N ALA A 33 -10.51 -0.19 4.65
CA ALA A 33 -10.35 -1.62 4.90
C ALA A 33 -9.16 -1.95 5.83
N MET A 34 -8.06 -1.17 5.74
CA MET A 34 -6.92 -1.26 6.67
C MET A 34 -7.30 -0.86 8.09
N LEU A 35 -8.05 0.23 8.24
CA LEU A 35 -8.54 0.72 9.53
C LEU A 35 -9.51 -0.28 10.18
N ALA A 36 -10.40 -0.85 9.39
CA ALA A 36 -11.37 -1.85 9.82
C ALA A 36 -10.74 -3.25 10.04
N ARG A 37 -9.48 -3.46 9.65
CA ARG A 37 -8.76 -4.74 9.73
C ARG A 37 -9.49 -5.90 9.05
N GLU A 38 -10.21 -5.64 7.96
CA GLU A 38 -11.01 -6.66 7.27
C GLU A 38 -10.12 -7.70 6.59
N TYR A 39 -9.17 -7.22 5.77
CA TYR A 39 -8.23 -8.04 5.00
C TYR A 39 -6.76 -7.72 5.33
N PHE A 40 -6.54 -6.71 6.17
CA PHE A 40 -5.26 -6.09 6.47
C PHE A 40 -4.94 -6.27 7.96
N VAL A 41 -4.40 -7.44 8.30
CA VAL A 41 -4.29 -7.95 9.68
C VAL A 41 -3.22 -7.27 10.53
N ASP A 42 -2.17 -6.72 9.92
CA ASP A 42 -1.02 -6.13 10.62
C ASP A 42 -1.31 -4.74 11.20
N GLY A 43 -2.49 -4.20 10.88
CA GLY A 43 -2.93 -2.87 11.29
C GLY A 43 -2.33 -1.74 10.43
N PRO A 44 -2.95 -0.56 10.46
CA PRO A 44 -2.69 0.47 9.46
C PRO A 44 -1.32 1.17 9.65
N GLU A 45 -0.71 1.11 10.85
CA GLU A 45 0.65 1.60 11.09
C GLU A 45 1.71 0.75 10.38
N ALA A 46 1.54 -0.58 10.37
CA ALA A 46 2.48 -1.49 9.72
C ALA A 46 2.50 -1.26 8.20
N TYR A 47 1.33 -1.09 7.58
CA TYR A 47 1.22 -0.76 6.16
C TYR A 47 1.80 0.64 5.85
N SER A 48 1.54 1.64 6.69
CA SER A 48 2.15 2.98 6.53
C SER A 48 3.68 2.92 6.51
N ARG A 49 4.28 2.16 7.44
CA ARG A 49 5.73 1.96 7.53
C ARG A 49 6.27 1.26 6.29
N ALA A 50 5.62 0.18 5.85
CA ALA A 50 6.01 -0.57 4.67
C ALA A 50 5.97 0.28 3.40
N ILE A 51 4.89 1.04 3.21
CA ILE A 51 4.69 1.91 2.07
C ILE A 51 5.71 3.06 2.07
N THR A 52 5.92 3.71 3.22
CA THR A 52 6.91 4.78 3.35
C THR A 52 8.33 4.28 3.02
N GLN A 53 8.70 3.10 3.53
CA GLN A 53 9.99 2.48 3.21
C GLN A 53 10.12 2.20 1.71
N ALA A 54 9.09 1.60 1.10
CA ALA A 54 9.08 1.25 -0.32
C ALA A 54 9.21 2.47 -1.24
N LEU A 55 8.53 3.57 -0.91
CA LEU A 55 8.61 4.83 -1.66
C LEU A 55 9.98 5.51 -1.52
N GLY A 56 10.66 5.33 -0.38
CA GLY A 56 12.00 5.86 -0.13
C GLY A 56 13.14 5.07 -0.76
N GLN A 57 12.86 3.93 -1.40
CA GLN A 57 13.89 3.03 -1.95
C GLN A 57 13.72 2.82 -3.46
N PRO A 58 14.83 2.59 -4.19
CA PRO A 58 14.80 2.32 -5.63
C PRO A 58 14.38 0.88 -5.98
N ASP A 59 14.36 -0.02 -4.99
CA ASP A 59 14.04 -1.43 -5.20
C ASP A 59 12.57 -1.61 -5.64
N PRO A 60 12.26 -2.46 -6.64
CA PRO A 60 10.91 -2.60 -7.17
C PRO A 60 9.87 -2.99 -6.11
N VAL A 61 8.72 -2.32 -6.13
CA VAL A 61 7.62 -2.61 -5.20
C VAL A 61 6.84 -3.84 -5.63
N THR A 62 6.84 -4.17 -6.93
CA THR A 62 6.19 -5.36 -7.50
C THR A 62 7.13 -6.55 -7.71
N ALA A 63 8.30 -6.58 -7.04
CA ALA A 63 9.33 -7.60 -7.26
C ALA A 63 8.84 -9.04 -7.01
N ASP A 64 8.00 -9.24 -5.99
CA ASP A 64 7.51 -10.56 -5.57
C ASP A 64 6.13 -10.88 -6.15
N ILE A 65 5.37 -9.85 -6.51
CA ILE A 65 3.99 -9.93 -6.99
C ILE A 65 3.83 -8.92 -8.11
N GLU A 66 3.45 -9.40 -9.29
CA GLU A 66 3.24 -8.58 -10.48
C GLU A 66 1.73 -8.32 -10.68
N PRO A 67 1.19 -7.18 -10.19
CA PRO A 67 -0.21 -6.81 -10.42
C PRO A 67 -0.43 -6.45 -11.90
N PRO A 68 -1.70 -6.31 -12.36
CA PRO A 68 -2.00 -5.90 -13.73
C PRO A 68 -1.73 -4.40 -14.02
N TYR A 69 -0.72 -3.82 -13.36
CA TYR A 69 -0.33 -2.41 -13.42
C TYR A 69 1.20 -2.28 -13.47
N GLY A 70 1.70 -1.24 -14.12
CA GLY A 70 3.14 -0.98 -14.19
C GLY A 70 3.71 -0.49 -12.86
N GLU A 71 4.98 -0.77 -12.60
CA GLU A 71 5.71 -0.33 -11.39
C GLU A 71 5.54 1.17 -11.08
N THR A 72 5.55 2.04 -12.10
CA THR A 72 5.35 3.49 -11.92
C THR A 72 3.92 3.83 -11.46
N GLU A 73 2.91 3.16 -12.02
CA GLU A 73 1.51 3.35 -11.64
C GLU A 73 1.26 2.85 -10.21
N VAL A 74 1.84 1.70 -9.87
CA VAL A 74 1.77 1.13 -8.53
C VAL A 74 2.43 2.07 -7.52
N ARG A 75 3.60 2.65 -7.80
CA ARG A 75 4.23 3.63 -6.91
C ARG A 75 3.40 4.89 -6.72
N ALA A 76 2.82 5.41 -7.79
CA ALA A 76 1.92 6.56 -7.71
C ALA A 76 0.69 6.25 -6.83
N PHE A 77 0.13 5.05 -6.95
CA PHE A 77 -0.97 4.60 -6.12
C PHE A 77 -0.57 4.42 -4.65
N LEU A 78 0.60 3.81 -4.37
CA LEU A 78 1.13 3.69 -3.02
C LEU A 78 1.33 5.06 -2.36
N GLN A 79 1.70 6.08 -3.12
CA GLN A 79 1.78 7.45 -2.62
C GLN A 79 0.40 7.99 -2.20
N LEU A 80 -0.66 7.71 -2.98
CA LEU A 80 -2.03 8.06 -2.59
C LEU A 80 -2.45 7.34 -1.32
N VAL A 81 -2.19 6.03 -1.20
CA VAL A 81 -2.50 5.25 0.01
C VAL A 81 -1.75 5.81 1.22
N ASN A 82 -0.48 6.18 1.08
CA ASN A 82 0.30 6.80 2.16
C ASN A 82 -0.30 8.13 2.62
N GLU A 83 -0.72 8.98 1.68
CA GLU A 83 -1.39 10.25 2.00
C GLU A 83 -2.72 10.05 2.72
N GLU A 84 -3.53 9.06 2.32
CA GLU A 84 -4.79 8.75 2.99
C GLU A 84 -4.58 8.16 4.39
N LEU A 85 -3.56 7.30 4.57
CA LEU A 85 -3.14 6.82 5.90
C LEU A 85 -2.69 7.97 6.81
N ASP A 86 -1.92 8.92 6.28
CA ASP A 86 -1.45 10.10 7.00
C ASP A 86 -2.59 11.04 7.42
N LYS A 87 -3.66 11.13 6.61
CA LYS A 87 -4.87 11.89 6.98
C LYS A 87 -5.68 11.18 8.06
N ALA A 88 -5.82 9.86 7.95
CA ALA A 88 -6.61 9.08 8.89
C ALA A 88 -5.94 9.00 10.26
N LYS A 89 -4.59 8.93 10.31
CA LYS A 89 -3.74 8.86 11.51
C LYS A 89 -4.45 8.26 12.75
N PRO A 90 -4.91 7.01 12.69
CA PRO A 90 -5.61 6.37 13.79
C PRO A 90 -4.69 6.04 14.99
N TRP A 91 -3.38 6.29 14.87
CA TRP A 91 -2.33 6.01 15.86
C TRP A 91 -1.65 7.26 16.44
N ALA A 92 -2.34 8.42 16.42
CA ALA A 92 -1.87 9.63 17.09
C ALA A 92 -2.18 9.61 18.60
#